data_AF-A0A2W6PEC6-F1
#
_entry.id   AF-A0A2W6PEC6-F1
#
_cell.length_a   1.000
_cell.length_b   1.000
_cell.length_c   1.000
_cell.angle_alpha   90.00
_cell.angle_beta   90.00
_cell.angle_gamma   90.00
#
_symmetry.space_group_name_H-M   'P 1'
#
loop_
_entity.id
_entity.type
_entity.pdbx_description
1 polymer ?
#
loop_
_entity_poly.entity_id
_entity_poly.type
_entity_poly.pdbx_seq_one_letter_code
_entity_poly.pdbx_strand_id
1 'polypeptide(L)'
;MSSHPYVTQQNTPLADDTTLMSTTDLQSYITHANDTFVQVSGYTLQELQGQPHNMVRHPDMPKAAFADMWFTLKKGEPWSGIVKNRRKNGDHYWVRANAVPMVREGKISGYMSIRTRATDEEIAAVEPLYKALNAGRTGKRIHKGLVVRKGWLGKLPSLPLRWRARGVMTLMFILLAAMLWFVAAPVVTYILCALVVLLASACFEWQIVRPIENVARQALKVATGERNSVEHLNRSDELGLTLRAVGQLGLMCRWLINDVSSQVSSVRNGSETLAKGTDELNEHTQQTVDNVQQTVATMNQMAASVKQNSATASAADKLSITASNAAVQGGEAMTTVIKTMDDIADSTQRIGTITSLINDIAFQTNILA
;
A
#
# COMPACT_ATOMS: atom_id res chain seq x y z
N MET A 1 -39.02 4.29 3.35
CA MET A 1 -39.19 2.83 3.57
C MET A 1 -37.79 2.22 3.67
N SER A 2 -37.29 1.92 4.87
CA SER A 2 -35.99 1.25 5.02
C SER A 2 -36.19 -0.25 4.77
N SER A 3 -35.78 -0.75 3.61
CA SER A 3 -35.74 -2.18 3.33
C SER A 3 -34.98 -2.89 4.44
N HIS A 4 -35.58 -3.90 5.05
CA HIS A 4 -34.87 -4.72 6.04
C HIS A 4 -33.62 -5.30 5.37
N PRO A 5 -32.43 -5.14 5.97
CA PRO A 5 -31.22 -5.65 5.36
C PRO A 5 -31.31 -7.17 5.25
N TYR A 6 -31.07 -7.72 4.05
CA TYR A 6 -31.03 -9.17 3.82
C TYR A 6 -30.00 -9.84 4.76
N VAL A 7 -30.41 -10.91 5.44
CA VAL A 7 -29.58 -11.69 6.37
C VAL A 7 -29.80 -13.19 6.16
N THR A 8 -28.73 -13.97 6.02
CA THR A 8 -28.77 -15.44 5.81
C THR A 8 -28.71 -16.22 7.12
N GLN A 9 -28.28 -15.57 8.21
CA GLN A 9 -27.94 -16.19 9.50
C GLN A 9 -26.81 -17.22 9.43
N GLN A 10 -26.04 -17.26 8.33
CA GLN A 10 -24.82 -18.06 8.24
C GLN A 10 -23.64 -17.30 8.88
N ASN A 11 -22.93 -17.95 9.81
CA ASN A 11 -21.74 -17.38 10.44
C ASN A 11 -20.49 -17.66 9.58
N THR A 12 -19.73 -16.61 9.29
CA THR A 12 -18.39 -16.69 8.70
C THR A 12 -17.36 -16.50 9.82
N PRO A 13 -16.76 -17.59 10.34
CA PRO A 13 -15.75 -17.48 11.38
C PRO A 13 -14.50 -16.77 10.84
N LEU A 14 -13.82 -16.05 11.73
CA LEU A 14 -12.57 -15.37 11.44
C LEU A 14 -11.40 -16.22 11.96
N ALA A 15 -10.22 -16.08 11.34
CA ALA A 15 -9.00 -16.66 11.90
C ALA A 15 -8.54 -15.87 13.13
N ASP A 16 -7.76 -16.50 14.00
CA ASP A 16 -7.36 -15.93 15.30
C ASP A 16 -6.49 -14.67 15.17
N ASP A 17 -5.67 -14.60 14.11
CA ASP A 17 -4.81 -13.48 13.78
C ASP A 17 -5.50 -12.37 12.97
N THR A 18 -6.77 -12.58 12.59
CA THR A 18 -7.53 -11.62 11.78
C THR A 18 -7.77 -10.33 12.55
N THR A 19 -7.20 -9.23 12.04
CA THR A 19 -7.40 -7.88 12.59
C THR A 19 -8.14 -7.01 11.58
N LEU A 20 -9.36 -6.58 11.92
CA LEU A 20 -10.12 -5.65 11.09
C LEU A 20 -10.07 -4.24 11.67
N MET A 21 -9.68 -3.27 10.84
CA MET A 21 -9.54 -1.88 11.24
C MET A 21 -10.45 -1.00 10.39
N SER A 22 -11.12 -0.06 11.04
CA SER A 22 -11.83 1.03 10.36
C SER A 22 -11.71 2.33 11.14
N THR A 23 -11.57 3.46 10.46
CA THR A 23 -11.69 4.79 11.04
C THR A 23 -12.92 5.49 10.51
N THR A 24 -13.45 6.42 11.30
CA THR A 24 -14.62 7.22 10.98
C THR A 24 -14.39 8.69 11.36
N ASP A 25 -15.17 9.58 10.77
CA ASP A 25 -15.32 10.97 11.23
C ASP A 25 -16.18 11.06 12.51
N LEU A 26 -16.49 12.30 12.93
CA LEU A 26 -17.33 12.55 14.10
C LEU A 26 -18.80 12.14 13.92
N GLN A 27 -19.26 12.06 12.68
CA GLN A 27 -20.61 11.67 12.28
C GLN A 27 -20.72 10.16 12.00
N SER A 28 -19.63 9.41 12.21
CA SER A 28 -19.55 7.95 12.02
C SER A 28 -19.55 7.49 10.57
N TYR A 29 -19.14 8.36 9.63
CA TYR A 29 -18.88 7.98 8.25
C TYR A 29 -17.47 7.42 8.12
N ILE A 30 -17.34 6.29 7.43
CA ILE A 30 -16.06 5.59 7.28
C ILE A 30 -15.09 6.45 6.45
N THR A 31 -13.94 6.74 7.02
CA THR A 31 -12.86 7.46 6.36
C THR A 31 -11.79 6.52 5.80
N HIS A 32 -11.60 5.37 6.44
CA HIS A 32 -10.66 4.34 6.01
C HIS A 32 -11.07 2.97 6.57
N ALA A 33 -10.73 1.91 5.85
CA ALA A 33 -10.82 0.52 6.29
C ALA A 33 -9.62 -0.26 5.72
N ASN A 34 -9.06 -1.18 6.49
CA ASN A 34 -7.96 -2.03 6.00
C ASN A 34 -8.48 -3.14 5.06
N ASP A 35 -7.59 -3.74 4.29
CA ASP A 35 -7.93 -4.77 3.30
C ASP A 35 -8.64 -5.97 3.93
N THR A 36 -8.25 -6.36 5.13
CA THR A 36 -8.92 -7.44 5.88
C THR A 36 -10.39 -7.08 6.18
N PHE A 37 -10.70 -5.83 6.52
CA PHE A 37 -12.08 -5.38 6.70
C PHE A 37 -12.87 -5.44 5.38
N VAL A 38 -12.27 -5.01 4.28
CA VAL A 38 -12.87 -5.07 2.93
C VAL A 38 -13.21 -6.53 2.58
N GLN A 39 -12.23 -7.44 2.69
CA GLN A 39 -12.40 -8.87 2.38
C GLN A 39 -13.47 -9.54 3.26
N VAL A 40 -13.38 -9.34 4.58
CA VAL A 40 -14.33 -9.97 5.52
C VAL A 40 -15.72 -9.36 5.38
N SER A 41 -15.87 -8.06 5.19
CA SER A 41 -17.21 -7.46 5.05
C SER A 41 -17.85 -7.77 3.69
N GLY A 42 -17.04 -8.04 2.66
CA GLY A 42 -17.51 -8.29 1.29
C GLY A 42 -17.93 -7.02 0.54
N TYR A 43 -17.74 -5.84 1.12
CA TYR A 43 -17.89 -4.55 0.46
C TYR A 43 -16.54 -4.12 -0.10
N THR A 44 -16.54 -3.43 -1.25
CA THR A 44 -15.31 -2.82 -1.76
C THR A 44 -14.94 -1.58 -0.94
N LEU A 45 -13.68 -1.15 -1.01
CA LEU A 45 -13.25 0.07 -0.32
C LEU A 45 -14.06 1.30 -0.79
N GLN A 46 -14.38 1.41 -2.09
CA GLN A 46 -15.20 2.49 -2.61
C GLN A 46 -16.64 2.47 -2.06
N GLU A 47 -17.20 1.28 -1.83
CA GLU A 47 -18.54 1.13 -1.23
C GLU A 47 -18.56 1.47 0.26
N LEU A 48 -17.43 1.32 0.96
CA LEU A 48 -17.32 1.64 2.38
C LEU A 48 -17.03 3.13 2.60
N GLN A 49 -16.19 3.74 1.77
CA GLN A 49 -15.72 5.11 1.98
C GLN A 49 -16.88 6.12 1.92
N GLY A 50 -16.95 6.97 2.95
CA GLY A 50 -18.00 7.99 3.06
C GLY A 50 -19.40 7.43 3.34
N GLN A 51 -19.53 6.14 3.69
CA GLN A 51 -20.78 5.55 4.14
C GLN A 51 -20.86 5.48 5.67
N PRO A 52 -22.07 5.50 6.26
CA PRO A 52 -22.23 5.38 7.69
C PRO A 52 -21.81 3.98 8.15
N HIS A 53 -21.02 3.90 9.22
CA HIS A 53 -20.47 2.64 9.74
C HIS A 53 -21.55 1.60 10.06
N ASN A 54 -22.77 2.05 10.39
CA ASN A 54 -23.90 1.17 10.66
C ASN A 54 -24.36 0.32 9.46
N MET A 55 -23.84 0.52 8.24
CA MET A 55 -24.16 -0.32 7.07
C MET A 55 -23.78 -1.80 7.27
N VAL A 56 -22.71 -2.08 8.04
CA VAL A 56 -22.25 -3.43 8.39
C VAL A 56 -22.90 -3.95 9.67
N ARG A 57 -23.81 -3.18 10.30
CA ARG A 57 -24.47 -3.60 11.53
C ARG A 57 -25.44 -4.75 11.24
N HIS A 58 -25.37 -5.81 12.03
CA HIS A 58 -26.40 -6.85 11.99
C HIS A 58 -27.70 -6.40 12.70
N PRO A 59 -28.89 -6.68 12.13
CA PRO A 59 -30.19 -6.35 12.74
C PRO A 59 -30.38 -6.88 14.17
N ASP A 60 -29.88 -8.09 14.44
CA ASP A 60 -29.94 -8.71 15.79
C ASP A 60 -29.16 -7.94 16.87
N MET A 61 -28.26 -7.02 16.50
CA MET A 61 -27.51 -6.26 17.50
C MET A 61 -28.40 -5.27 18.25
N PRO A 62 -28.44 -5.31 19.60
CA PRO A 62 -29.29 -4.43 20.36
C PRO A 62 -28.95 -2.96 20.20
N LYS A 63 -29.97 -2.11 20.03
CA LYS A 63 -29.80 -0.65 20.01
C LYS A 63 -29.12 -0.14 21.30
N ALA A 64 -29.37 -0.80 22.43
CA ALA A 64 -28.76 -0.48 23.72
C ALA A 64 -27.23 -0.66 23.73
N ALA A 65 -26.68 -1.65 22.99
CA ALA A 65 -25.24 -1.86 22.92
C ALA A 65 -24.53 -0.68 22.24
N PHE A 66 -25.09 -0.20 21.11
CA PHE A 66 -24.55 0.96 20.42
C PHE A 66 -24.80 2.28 21.15
N ALA A 67 -25.93 2.41 21.85
CA ALA A 67 -26.18 3.58 22.69
C ALA A 67 -25.11 3.71 23.79
N ASP A 68 -24.74 2.59 24.42
CA ASP A 68 -23.66 2.54 25.41
C ASP A 68 -22.29 2.84 24.79
N MET A 69 -22.00 2.27 23.61
CA MET A 69 -20.79 2.56 22.85
C MET A 69 -20.64 4.07 22.60
N TRP A 70 -21.66 4.70 22.02
CA TRP A 70 -21.63 6.13 21.71
C TRP A 70 -21.54 7.01 22.97
N PHE A 71 -22.23 6.63 24.04
CA PHE A 71 -22.12 7.31 25.32
C PHE A 71 -20.69 7.27 25.88
N THR A 72 -20.00 6.14 25.73
CA THR A 72 -18.63 5.93 26.19
C THR A 72 -17.63 6.71 25.32
N LEU A 73 -17.71 6.56 24.00
CA LEU A 73 -16.81 7.22 23.06
C LEU A 73 -16.92 8.75 23.10
N LYS A 74 -18.13 9.30 23.24
CA LYS A 74 -18.34 10.75 23.36
C LYS A 74 -17.77 11.35 24.65
N LYS A 75 -17.50 10.53 25.67
CA LYS A 75 -16.79 10.94 26.89
C LYS A 75 -15.27 10.88 26.75
N GLY A 76 -14.75 10.51 25.59
CA GLY A 76 -13.32 10.33 25.37
C GLY A 76 -12.78 8.99 25.88
N GLU A 77 -13.65 8.05 26.26
CA GLU A 77 -13.25 6.75 26.82
C GLU A 77 -13.30 5.63 25.76
N PRO A 78 -12.43 4.61 25.84
CA PRO A 78 -12.48 3.44 24.97
C PRO A 78 -13.70 2.58 25.31
N TRP A 79 -14.23 1.89 24.31
CA TRP A 79 -15.30 0.93 24.46
C TRP A 79 -14.88 -0.41 23.88
N SER A 80 -15.15 -1.50 24.60
CA SER A 80 -14.90 -2.87 24.13
C SER A 80 -16.17 -3.72 24.28
N GLY A 81 -16.52 -4.48 23.25
CA GLY A 81 -17.68 -5.35 23.30
C GLY A 81 -17.78 -6.31 22.12
N ILE A 82 -18.60 -7.33 22.27
CA ILE A 82 -18.87 -8.30 21.21
C ILE A 82 -19.89 -7.71 20.24
N VAL A 83 -19.59 -7.77 18.94
CA VAL A 83 -20.44 -7.20 17.90
C VAL A 83 -20.67 -8.22 16.81
N LYS A 84 -21.94 -8.43 16.46
CA LYS A 84 -22.37 -9.16 15.27
C LYS A 84 -22.47 -8.18 14.10
N ASN A 85 -21.65 -8.38 13.08
CA ASN A 85 -21.68 -7.61 11.85
C ASN A 85 -22.24 -8.44 10.70
N ARG A 86 -22.81 -7.76 9.71
CA ARG A 86 -23.41 -8.31 8.51
C ARG A 86 -22.51 -8.05 7.31
N ARG A 87 -22.23 -9.10 6.55
CA ARG A 87 -21.53 -9.06 5.27
C ARG A 87 -22.45 -8.57 4.15
N LYS A 88 -21.88 -8.15 3.02
CA LYS A 88 -22.65 -7.71 1.84
C LYS A 88 -23.62 -8.77 1.32
N ASN A 89 -23.22 -10.04 1.34
CA ASN A 89 -24.03 -11.18 0.89
C ASN A 89 -25.12 -11.61 1.89
N GLY A 90 -25.23 -10.95 3.07
CA GLY A 90 -26.21 -11.28 4.11
C GLY A 90 -25.71 -12.22 5.20
N ASP A 91 -24.55 -12.85 5.04
CA ASP A 91 -23.92 -13.61 6.13
C ASP A 91 -23.50 -12.69 7.28
N HIS A 92 -23.07 -13.27 8.39
CA HIS A 92 -22.60 -12.51 9.54
C HIS A 92 -21.28 -13.03 10.07
N TYR A 93 -20.61 -12.19 10.85
CA TYR A 93 -19.39 -12.54 11.55
C TYR A 93 -19.38 -11.83 12.91
N TRP A 94 -18.72 -12.47 13.86
CA TRP A 94 -18.61 -11.97 15.23
C TRP A 94 -17.21 -11.46 15.50
N VAL A 95 -17.15 -10.30 16.15
CA VAL A 95 -15.89 -9.65 16.49
C VAL A 95 -15.92 -9.13 17.92
N ARG A 96 -14.76 -9.13 18.56
CA ARG A 96 -14.47 -8.29 19.70
C ARG A 96 -14.06 -6.92 19.17
N ALA A 97 -14.95 -5.96 19.25
CA ALA A 97 -14.71 -4.60 18.78
C ALA A 97 -14.12 -3.75 19.90
N ASN A 98 -12.97 -3.15 19.64
CA ASN A 98 -12.32 -2.17 20.51
C ASN A 98 -12.35 -0.82 19.79
N ALA A 99 -13.24 0.07 20.24
CA ALA A 99 -13.42 1.39 19.68
C ALA A 99 -12.78 2.45 20.58
N VAL A 100 -12.03 3.37 19.98
CA VAL A 100 -11.33 4.46 20.67
C VAL A 100 -11.57 5.79 19.94
N PRO A 101 -11.76 6.90 20.67
CA PRO A 101 -11.74 8.22 20.07
C PRO A 101 -10.31 8.57 19.64
N MET A 102 -10.17 9.11 18.43
CA MET A 102 -8.91 9.64 17.96
C MET A 102 -8.84 11.12 18.31
N VAL A 103 -7.80 11.53 19.02
CA VAL A 103 -7.62 12.92 19.46
C VAL A 103 -6.45 13.56 18.71
N ARG A 104 -6.69 14.73 18.11
CA ARG A 104 -5.66 15.57 17.47
C ARG A 104 -5.77 16.98 18.03
N GLU A 105 -4.65 17.56 18.45
CA GLU A 105 -4.60 18.92 19.02
C GLU A 105 -5.60 19.13 20.18
N GLY A 106 -5.81 18.09 21.01
CA GLY A 106 -6.74 18.13 22.13
C GLY A 106 -8.22 18.06 21.76
N LYS A 107 -8.58 17.86 20.48
CA LYS A 107 -9.95 17.67 20.02
C LYS A 107 -10.14 16.28 19.42
N ILE A 108 -11.30 15.67 19.67
CA ILE A 108 -11.65 14.41 19.01
C ILE A 108 -11.83 14.70 17.51
N SER A 109 -11.10 14.00 16.66
CA SER A 109 -11.16 14.13 15.19
C SER A 109 -12.01 13.04 14.53
N GLY A 110 -12.33 11.98 15.27
CA GLY A 110 -13.09 10.84 14.77
C GLY A 110 -12.95 9.63 15.69
N TYR A 111 -13.33 8.46 15.20
CA TYR A 111 -13.26 7.21 15.97
C TYR A 111 -12.54 6.13 15.17
N MET A 112 -11.68 5.37 15.85
CA MET A 112 -11.04 4.17 15.31
C MET A 112 -11.66 2.96 15.98
N SER A 113 -11.83 1.88 15.23
CA SER A 113 -12.15 0.59 15.82
C SER A 113 -11.28 -0.50 15.24
N ILE A 114 -10.61 -1.22 16.16
CA ILE A 114 -9.81 -2.41 15.89
C ILE A 114 -10.62 -3.61 16.40
N ARG A 115 -10.72 -4.64 15.56
CA ARG A 115 -11.55 -5.80 15.81
C ARG A 115 -10.72 -7.05 15.67
N THR A 116 -10.90 -7.95 16.62
CA THR A 116 -10.34 -9.31 16.58
C THR A 116 -11.49 -10.31 16.53
N ARG A 117 -11.16 -11.58 16.24
CA ARG A 117 -12.10 -12.69 16.40
C ARG A 117 -12.72 -12.68 17.81
N ALA A 118 -14.04 -12.86 17.90
CA ALA A 118 -14.71 -13.18 19.16
C ALA A 118 -14.63 -14.69 19.41
N THR A 119 -14.35 -15.10 20.64
CA THR A 119 -14.31 -16.53 20.96
C THR A 119 -15.72 -17.12 21.01
N ASP A 120 -15.84 -18.43 20.78
CA ASP A 120 -17.15 -19.10 20.78
C ASP A 120 -17.84 -18.97 22.16
N GLU A 121 -17.05 -18.97 23.24
CA GLU A 121 -17.50 -18.73 24.61
C GLU A 121 -18.10 -17.32 24.79
N GLU A 122 -17.44 -16.30 24.22
CA GLU A 122 -17.90 -14.93 24.26
C GLU A 122 -19.22 -14.76 23.49
N ILE A 123 -19.32 -15.39 22.31
CA ILE A 123 -20.52 -15.38 21.47
C ILE A 123 -21.69 -16.06 22.22
N ALA A 124 -21.46 -17.25 22.76
CA ALA A 124 -22.46 -18.01 23.51
C ALA A 124 -22.95 -17.25 24.75
N ALA A 125 -22.09 -16.46 25.40
CA ALA A 125 -22.47 -15.64 26.55
C ALA A 125 -23.33 -14.42 26.17
N VAL A 126 -23.07 -13.77 25.03
CA VAL A 126 -23.78 -12.53 24.65
C VAL A 126 -25.04 -12.76 23.82
N GLU A 127 -25.12 -13.84 23.05
CA GLU A 127 -26.24 -14.03 22.13
C GLU A 127 -27.60 -14.13 22.85
N PRO A 128 -27.78 -14.94 23.92
CA PRO A 128 -29.03 -14.98 24.68
C PRO A 128 -29.36 -13.63 25.34
N LEU A 129 -28.32 -12.93 25.80
CA LEU A 129 -28.46 -11.61 26.39
C LEU A 129 -28.96 -10.58 25.38
N TYR A 130 -28.42 -10.59 24.16
CA TYR A 130 -28.81 -9.68 23.09
C TYR A 130 -30.25 -9.92 22.65
N LYS A 131 -30.66 -11.19 22.54
CA LYS A 131 -32.07 -11.57 22.32
C LYS A 131 -32.97 -11.02 23.44
N ALA A 132 -32.59 -11.19 24.70
CA ALA A 132 -33.35 -10.69 25.86
C ALA A 132 -33.39 -9.14 25.93
N LEU A 133 -32.32 -8.46 25.56
CA LEU A 133 -32.25 -7.00 25.46
C LEU A 133 -33.20 -6.46 24.38
N ASN A 134 -33.22 -7.08 23.21
CA ASN A 134 -34.12 -6.71 22.11
C ASN A 134 -35.59 -6.96 22.47
N ALA A 135 -35.88 -8.05 23.18
CA ALA A 135 -37.23 -8.36 23.66
C ALA A 135 -37.68 -7.47 24.83
N GLY A 136 -36.79 -6.64 25.42
CA GLY A 136 -37.07 -5.83 26.61
C GLY A 136 -37.20 -6.64 27.91
N ARG A 137 -37.01 -7.96 27.88
CA ARG A 137 -37.25 -8.90 28.98
C ARG A 137 -35.99 -9.19 29.81
N THR A 138 -35.23 -8.15 30.16
CA THR A 138 -33.98 -8.36 30.92
C THR A 138 -33.79 -7.37 32.05
N GLY A 139 -33.43 -7.92 33.21
CA GLY A 139 -32.90 -7.19 34.36
C GLY A 139 -31.41 -6.86 34.22
N LYS A 140 -30.82 -6.89 33.02
CA LYS A 140 -29.43 -6.50 32.75
C LYS A 140 -29.37 -5.32 31.76
N ARG A 141 -28.30 -4.54 31.81
CA ARG A 141 -27.98 -3.43 30.90
C ARG A 141 -26.50 -3.49 30.51
N ILE A 142 -26.14 -2.84 29.41
CA ILE A 142 -24.75 -2.67 29.00
C ILE A 142 -24.25 -1.32 29.54
N HIS A 143 -23.05 -1.31 30.13
CA HIS A 143 -22.41 -0.09 30.62
C HIS A 143 -20.90 -0.13 30.37
N LYS A 144 -20.39 0.78 29.53
CA LYS A 144 -18.99 0.80 29.06
C LYS A 144 -18.54 -0.56 28.50
N GLY A 145 -19.42 -1.22 27.77
CA GLY A 145 -19.18 -2.56 27.21
C GLY A 145 -19.44 -3.73 28.16
N LEU A 146 -19.56 -3.48 29.47
CA LEU A 146 -19.80 -4.53 30.46
C LEU A 146 -21.28 -4.83 30.64
N VAL A 147 -21.61 -6.10 30.84
CA VAL A 147 -22.97 -6.55 31.16
C VAL A 147 -23.19 -6.43 32.67
N VAL A 148 -24.02 -5.47 33.09
CA VAL A 148 -24.33 -5.21 34.51
C VAL A 148 -25.81 -5.41 34.81
N ARG A 149 -26.17 -5.77 36.05
CA ARG A 149 -27.58 -5.88 36.47
C ARG A 149 -28.25 -4.49 36.47
N LYS A 150 -29.56 -4.45 36.22
CA LYS A 150 -30.41 -3.27 36.41
C LYS A 150 -30.74 -3.18 37.91
N GLY A 151 -30.31 -2.09 38.56
CA GLY A 151 -30.49 -1.88 40.00
C GLY A 151 -29.28 -1.22 40.65
N TRP A 152 -29.36 -1.00 41.96
CA TRP A 152 -28.30 -0.36 42.74
C TRP A 152 -27.01 -1.20 42.78
N LEU A 153 -27.12 -2.53 42.92
CA LEU A 153 -25.99 -3.48 42.87
C LEU A 153 -25.23 -3.44 41.53
N GLY A 154 -25.92 -3.14 40.42
CA GLY A 154 -25.30 -3.00 39.10
C GLY A 154 -24.58 -1.66 38.88
N LYS A 155 -24.68 -0.71 39.83
CA LYS A 155 -23.88 0.52 39.81
C LYS A 155 -22.51 0.36 40.49
N LEU A 156 -22.33 -0.70 41.29
CA LEU A 156 -21.09 -0.95 42.03
C LEU A 156 -19.85 -1.09 41.13
N PRO A 157 -19.89 -1.83 40.00
CA PRO A 157 -18.75 -1.94 39.09
C PRO A 157 -18.43 -0.63 38.36
N SER A 158 -19.42 0.24 38.19
CA SER A 158 -19.27 1.54 37.51
C SER A 158 -18.88 2.69 38.43
N LEU A 159 -18.80 2.46 39.74
CA LEU A 159 -18.51 3.50 40.72
C LEU A 159 -17.02 3.89 40.66
N PRO A 160 -16.66 5.19 40.61
CA PRO A 160 -15.28 5.62 40.69
C PRO A 160 -14.58 5.10 41.95
N LEU A 161 -13.29 4.83 41.86
CA LEU A 161 -12.51 4.24 42.95
C LEU A 161 -12.60 5.07 44.24
N ARG A 162 -12.66 6.41 44.13
CA ARG A 162 -12.81 7.33 45.28
C ARG A 162 -14.05 7.03 46.10
N TRP A 163 -15.19 6.81 45.44
CA TRP A 163 -16.46 6.55 46.12
C TRP A 163 -16.51 5.14 46.71
N ARG A 164 -15.84 4.16 46.07
CA ARG A 164 -15.68 2.83 46.66
C ARG A 164 -14.82 2.89 47.92
N ALA A 165 -13.68 3.58 47.87
CA ALA A 165 -12.79 3.76 49.01
C ALA A 165 -13.49 4.47 50.17
N ARG A 166 -14.15 5.62 49.89
CA ARG A 166 -14.93 6.35 50.91
C ARG A 166 -16.07 5.51 51.48
N GLY A 167 -16.75 4.73 50.66
CA GLY A 167 -17.80 3.81 51.11
C GLY A 167 -17.29 2.77 52.11
N VAL A 168 -16.14 2.14 51.83
CA VAL A 168 -15.49 1.19 52.74
C VAL A 168 -15.05 1.87 54.03
N MET A 169 -14.39 3.03 53.96
CA MET A 169 -13.99 3.79 55.16
C MET A 169 -15.19 4.22 56.01
N THR A 170 -16.29 4.64 55.37
CA THR A 170 -17.53 5.01 56.06
C THR A 170 -18.17 3.80 56.74
N LEU A 171 -18.18 2.64 56.08
CA LEU A 171 -18.70 1.40 56.68
C LEU A 171 -17.85 0.96 57.88
N MET A 172 -16.52 1.02 57.77
CA MET A 172 -15.62 0.72 58.90
C MET A 172 -15.85 1.68 60.07
N PHE A 173 -16.08 2.97 59.80
CA PHE A 173 -16.44 3.93 60.83
C PHE A 173 -17.76 3.61 61.53
N ILE A 174 -18.80 3.24 60.78
CA ILE A 174 -20.11 2.85 61.35
C ILE A 174 -19.98 1.62 62.24
N LEU A 175 -19.23 0.59 61.79
CA LEU A 175 -18.99 -0.61 62.59
C LEU A 175 -18.20 -0.31 63.86
N LEU A 176 -17.17 0.53 63.76
CA LEU A 176 -16.38 0.97 64.91
C LEU A 176 -17.23 1.77 65.90
N ALA A 177 -18.06 2.70 65.41
CA ALA A 177 -18.98 3.48 66.24
C ALA A 177 -20.02 2.60 66.92
N ALA A 178 -20.57 1.59 66.23
CA ALA A 178 -21.49 0.63 66.82
C ALA A 178 -20.82 -0.20 67.92
N MET A 179 -19.57 -0.64 67.73
CA MET A 179 -18.81 -1.38 68.75
C MET A 179 -18.54 -0.51 69.99
N LEU A 180 -18.17 0.76 69.80
CA LEU A 180 -17.99 1.71 70.89
C LEU A 180 -19.29 1.99 71.65
N TRP A 181 -20.43 1.94 70.97
CA TRP A 181 -21.75 2.07 71.58
C TRP A 181 -22.06 0.90 72.51
N PHE A 182 -21.78 -0.34 72.08
CA PHE A 182 -21.97 -1.53 72.92
C PHE A 182 -21.12 -1.53 74.20
N VAL A 183 -19.94 -0.90 74.17
CA VAL A 183 -19.03 -0.83 75.33
C VAL A 183 -19.27 0.45 76.17
N ALA A 184 -20.29 1.25 75.84
CA ALA A 184 -20.61 2.52 76.53
C ALA A 184 -19.39 3.47 76.63
N ALA A 185 -18.60 3.56 75.57
CA ALA A 185 -17.40 4.38 75.54
C ALA A 185 -17.72 5.89 75.66
N PRO A 186 -16.84 6.72 76.26
CA PRO A 186 -17.07 8.16 76.40
C PRO A 186 -17.04 8.88 75.04
N VAL A 187 -17.78 9.98 74.90
CA VAL A 187 -17.94 10.76 73.64
C VAL A 187 -16.59 11.14 73.00
N VAL A 188 -15.56 11.41 73.81
CA VAL A 188 -14.21 11.73 73.35
C VAL A 188 -13.61 10.62 72.47
N THR A 189 -13.91 9.35 72.74
CA THR A 189 -13.40 8.21 71.94
C THR A 189 -14.01 8.18 70.53
N TYR A 190 -15.27 8.58 70.37
CA TYR A 190 -15.91 8.69 69.05
C TYR A 190 -15.26 9.78 68.21
N ILE A 191 -14.97 10.94 68.82
CA ILE A 191 -14.29 12.04 68.13
C ILE A 191 -12.90 11.61 67.67
N LEU A 192 -12.15 10.93 68.54
CA LEU A 192 -10.81 10.44 68.21
C LEU A 192 -10.84 9.38 67.09
N CYS A 193 -11.80 8.44 67.15
CA CYS A 193 -11.99 7.45 66.09
C CYS A 193 -12.39 8.09 64.76
N ALA A 194 -13.28 9.09 64.78
CA ALA A 194 -13.65 9.83 63.58
C ALA A 194 -12.43 10.54 62.96
N LEU A 195 -11.59 11.16 63.77
CA LEU A 195 -10.37 11.83 63.31
C LEU A 195 -9.38 10.82 62.69
N VAL A 196 -9.19 9.66 63.31
CA VAL A 196 -8.32 8.60 62.76
C VAL A 196 -8.85 8.09 61.42
N VAL A 197 -10.15 7.84 61.28
CA VAL A 197 -10.75 7.41 60.01
C VAL A 197 -10.61 8.50 58.94
N LEU A 198 -10.82 9.76 59.29
CA LEU A 198 -10.66 10.89 58.36
C LEU A 198 -9.21 11.00 57.86
N LEU A 199 -8.22 10.92 58.76
CA LEU A 199 -6.80 10.93 58.40
C LEU A 199 -6.42 9.71 57.55
N ALA A 200 -6.89 8.51 57.92
CA ALA A 200 -6.67 7.30 57.15
C ALA A 200 -7.30 7.40 55.76
N SER A 201 -8.51 7.95 55.64
CA SER A 201 -9.19 8.16 54.36
C SER A 201 -8.45 9.18 53.49
N ALA A 202 -7.94 10.27 54.08
CA ALA A 202 -7.15 11.26 53.37
C ALA A 202 -5.82 10.68 52.87
N CYS A 203 -5.14 9.91 53.73
CA CYS A 203 -3.90 9.20 53.39
C CYS A 203 -4.13 8.20 52.25
N PHE A 204 -5.18 7.37 52.33
CA PHE A 204 -5.54 6.40 51.29
C PHE A 204 -5.90 7.09 49.97
N GLU A 205 -6.64 8.20 50.04
CA GLU A 205 -6.98 8.98 48.85
C GLU A 205 -5.73 9.57 48.17
N TRP A 206 -4.78 10.07 48.95
CA TRP A 206 -3.55 10.67 48.44
C TRP A 206 -2.53 9.63 47.94
N GLN A 207 -2.35 8.52 48.65
CA GLN A 207 -1.32 7.53 48.33
C GLN A 207 -1.75 6.52 47.26
N ILE A 208 -3.04 6.20 47.15
CA ILE A 208 -3.52 5.10 46.29
C ILE A 208 -4.50 5.64 45.24
N VAL A 209 -5.59 6.28 45.67
CA VAL A 209 -6.69 6.64 44.76
C VAL A 209 -6.27 7.66 43.71
N ARG A 210 -5.68 8.79 44.13
CA ARG A 210 -5.25 9.86 43.21
C ARG A 210 -4.19 9.38 42.20
N PRO A 211 -3.13 8.64 42.61
CA PRO A 211 -2.17 8.07 41.66
C PRO A 211 -2.80 7.12 40.66
N ILE A 212 -3.68 6.20 41.09
CA ILE A 212 -4.39 5.28 40.17
C ILE A 212 -5.21 6.07 39.13
N GLU A 213 -5.93 7.11 39.56
CA GLU A 213 -6.68 7.97 38.63
C GLU A 213 -5.76 8.70 37.65
N ASN A 214 -4.57 9.11 38.09
CA ASN A 214 -3.58 9.73 37.21
C ASN A 214 -3.05 8.72 36.18
N VAL A 215 -2.72 7.49 36.61
CA VAL A 215 -2.28 6.41 35.71
C VAL A 215 -3.35 6.14 34.66
N ALA A 216 -4.62 5.98 35.05
CA ALA A 216 -5.71 5.73 34.13
C ALA A 216 -5.91 6.89 33.14
N ARG A 217 -5.85 8.14 33.61
CA ARG A 217 -5.99 9.34 32.77
C ARG A 217 -4.87 9.44 31.74
N GLN A 218 -3.63 9.19 32.15
CA GLN A 218 -2.48 9.26 31.23
C GLN A 218 -2.48 8.09 30.24
N ALA A 219 -2.82 6.88 30.68
CA ALA A 219 -2.98 5.74 29.79
C ALA A 219 -4.04 5.98 28.72
N LEU A 220 -5.14 6.64 29.09
CA LEU A 220 -6.17 7.04 28.13
C LEU A 220 -5.64 8.02 27.08
N LYS A 221 -4.83 9.00 27.48
CA LYS A 221 -4.22 9.96 26.54
C LYS A 221 -3.26 9.30 25.56
N VAL A 222 -2.53 8.27 26.00
CA VAL A 222 -1.68 7.47 25.13
C VAL A 222 -2.52 6.63 24.16
N ALA A 223 -3.53 5.92 24.66
CA ALA A 223 -4.38 5.06 23.85
C ALA A 223 -5.20 5.80 22.78
N THR A 224 -5.56 7.06 23.03
CA THR A 224 -6.31 7.93 22.09
C THR A 224 -5.42 8.67 21.10
N GLY A 225 -4.08 8.58 21.26
CA GLY A 225 -3.10 9.31 20.46
C GLY A 225 -2.99 10.80 20.80
N GLU A 226 -3.64 11.30 21.87
CA GLU A 226 -3.54 12.71 22.30
C GLU A 226 -2.10 13.06 22.71
N ARG A 227 -1.42 12.14 23.41
CA ARG A 227 -0.02 12.29 23.83
C ARG A 227 0.73 11.00 23.58
N ASN A 228 1.97 11.11 23.13
CA ASN A 228 2.85 9.97 22.91
C ASN A 228 3.78 9.69 24.11
N SER A 229 3.60 10.40 25.22
CA SER A 229 4.40 10.28 26.43
C SER A 229 3.55 10.45 27.69
N VAL A 230 4.07 9.93 28.79
CA VAL A 230 3.50 10.01 30.13
C VAL A 230 4.36 10.92 31.01
N GLU A 231 3.74 11.58 31.98
CA GLU A 231 4.44 12.31 33.04
C GLU A 231 4.95 11.31 34.08
N HIS A 232 6.21 11.44 34.48
CA HIS A 232 6.84 10.49 35.39
C HIS A 232 6.22 10.61 36.79
N LEU A 233 5.77 9.48 37.33
CA LEU A 233 5.47 9.35 38.75
C LEU A 233 6.79 9.11 39.49
N ASN A 234 7.07 9.89 40.54
CA ASN A 234 8.23 9.68 41.41
C ASN A 234 7.99 8.51 42.38
N ARG A 235 7.79 7.31 41.83
CA ARG A 235 7.42 6.07 42.53
C ARG A 235 7.96 4.86 41.77
N SER A 236 8.42 3.84 42.49
CA SER A 236 8.95 2.59 41.93
C SER A 236 8.02 1.38 42.08
N ASP A 237 6.85 1.56 42.70
CA ASP A 237 5.81 0.55 42.90
C ASP A 237 5.08 0.14 41.61
N GLU A 238 4.08 -0.74 41.72
CA GLU A 238 3.31 -1.28 40.60
C GLU A 238 2.61 -0.17 39.81
N LEU A 239 2.21 0.93 40.47
CA LEU A 239 1.61 2.08 39.80
C LEU A 239 2.64 2.82 38.95
N GLY A 240 3.84 3.03 39.49
CA GLY A 240 4.98 3.61 38.76
C GLY A 240 5.45 2.72 37.61
N LEU A 241 5.50 1.39 37.82
CA LEU A 241 5.82 0.42 36.76
C LEU A 241 4.77 0.44 35.65
N THR A 242 3.48 0.38 36.00
CA THR A 242 2.38 0.38 35.02
C THR A 242 2.42 1.64 34.16
N LEU A 243 2.58 2.82 34.77
CA LEU A 243 2.63 4.06 33.99
C LEU A 243 3.85 4.13 33.08
N ARG A 244 5.02 3.68 33.56
CA ARG A 244 6.22 3.60 32.72
C ARG A 244 6.02 2.66 31.53
N ALA A 245 5.44 1.48 31.74
CA ALA A 245 5.15 0.53 30.67
C ALA A 245 4.20 1.12 29.61
N VAL A 246 3.13 1.80 30.05
CA VAL A 246 2.22 2.53 29.16
C VAL A 246 2.95 3.64 28.39
N GLY A 247 3.83 4.38 29.05
CA GLY A 247 4.69 5.37 28.42
C GLY A 247 5.59 4.79 27.34
N GLN A 248 6.22 3.65 27.61
CA GLN A 248 7.04 2.94 26.64
C GLN A 248 6.22 2.46 25.44
N LEU A 249 5.02 1.90 25.66
CA LEU A 249 4.11 1.53 24.57
C LEU A 249 3.77 2.74 23.68
N GLY A 250 3.46 3.90 24.26
CA GLY A 250 3.22 5.13 23.50
C GLY A 250 4.42 5.57 22.65
N LEU A 251 5.64 5.50 23.21
CA LEU A 251 6.87 5.82 22.50
C LEU A 251 7.17 4.83 21.37
N MET A 252 6.97 3.53 21.61
CA MET A 252 7.14 2.49 20.59
C MET A 252 6.14 2.66 19.44
N CYS A 253 4.87 2.95 19.74
CA CYS A 253 3.88 3.25 18.71
C CYS A 253 4.28 4.48 17.87
N ARG A 254 4.75 5.56 18.50
CA ARG A 254 5.24 6.74 17.77
C ARG A 254 6.45 6.41 16.90
N TRP A 255 7.40 5.64 17.43
CA TRP A 255 8.57 5.21 16.66
C TRP A 255 8.17 4.37 15.45
N LEU A 256 7.30 3.37 15.61
CA LEU A 256 6.79 2.54 14.52
C LEU A 256 6.07 3.37 13.44
N ILE A 257 5.24 4.34 13.85
CA ILE A 257 4.54 5.23 12.90
C ILE A 257 5.55 6.06 12.09
N ASN A 258 6.56 6.63 12.75
CA ASN A 258 7.58 7.44 12.08
C ASN A 258 8.45 6.58 11.15
N ASP A 259 8.83 5.38 11.57
CA ASP A 259 9.63 4.45 10.78
C ASP A 259 8.86 4.02 9.51
N VAL A 260 7.61 3.57 9.66
CA VAL A 260 6.74 3.23 8.53
C VAL A 260 6.53 4.43 7.60
N SER A 261 6.29 5.63 8.16
CA SER A 261 6.16 6.84 7.34
C SER A 261 7.43 7.16 6.53
N SER A 262 8.60 6.94 7.11
CA SER A 262 9.89 7.12 6.43
C SER A 262 10.08 6.10 5.31
N GLN A 263 9.74 4.82 5.55
CA GLN A 263 9.78 3.77 4.53
C GLN A 263 8.81 4.07 3.38
N VAL A 264 7.58 4.51 3.67
CA VAL A 264 6.60 4.91 2.65
C VAL A 264 7.11 6.10 1.83
N SER A 265 7.78 7.07 2.46
CA SER A 265 8.39 8.19 1.73
C SER A 265 9.52 7.72 0.80
N SER A 266 10.35 6.79 1.25
CA SER A 266 11.43 6.22 0.43
C SER A 266 10.87 5.44 -0.77
N VAL A 267 9.83 4.63 -0.55
CA VAL A 267 9.14 3.89 -1.64
C VAL A 267 8.50 4.85 -2.64
N ARG A 268 7.87 5.94 -2.15
CA ARG A 268 7.28 6.98 -3.01
C ARG A 268 8.36 7.65 -3.87
N ASN A 269 9.48 8.05 -3.28
CA ASN A 269 10.59 8.67 -4.01
C ASN A 269 11.18 7.72 -5.05
N GLY A 270 11.40 6.45 -4.69
CA GLY A 270 11.87 5.42 -5.63
C GLY A 270 10.90 5.19 -6.79
N SER A 271 9.60 5.20 -6.51
CA SER A 271 8.56 5.08 -7.54
C SER A 271 8.54 6.28 -8.50
N GLU A 272 8.76 7.49 -8.00
CA GLU A 272 8.85 8.69 -8.82
C GLU A 272 10.10 8.67 -9.73
N THR A 273 11.25 8.24 -9.21
CA THR A 273 12.47 8.05 -10.01
C THR A 273 12.25 6.98 -11.08
N LEU A 274 11.57 5.88 -10.75
CA LEU A 274 11.25 4.82 -11.72
C LEU A 274 10.30 5.33 -12.82
N ALA A 275 9.29 6.12 -12.44
CA ALA A 275 8.38 6.72 -13.41
C ALA A 275 9.14 7.63 -14.39
N LYS A 276 10.00 8.52 -13.88
CA LYS A 276 10.87 9.38 -14.72
C LYS A 276 11.79 8.57 -15.64
N GLY A 277 12.44 7.54 -15.10
CA GLY A 277 13.29 6.65 -15.91
C GLY A 277 12.52 5.86 -16.97
N THR A 278 11.24 5.58 -16.73
CA THR A 278 10.36 4.95 -17.72
C THR A 278 10.02 5.91 -18.85
N ASP A 279 9.77 7.19 -18.54
CA ASP A 279 9.53 8.24 -19.54
C ASP A 279 10.78 8.46 -20.43
N GLU A 280 11.97 8.56 -19.82
CA GLU A 280 13.25 8.68 -20.53
C GLU A 280 13.53 7.45 -21.43
N LEU A 281 13.27 6.24 -20.92
CA LEU A 281 13.41 5.01 -21.71
C LEU A 281 12.46 4.99 -22.91
N ASN A 282 11.24 5.49 -22.74
CA ASN A 282 10.27 5.56 -23.82
C ASN A 282 10.73 6.54 -24.92
N GLU A 283 11.29 7.70 -24.53
CA GLU A 283 11.90 8.65 -25.48
C GLU A 283 13.08 8.05 -26.23
N HIS A 284 14.01 7.39 -25.53
CA HIS A 284 15.14 6.69 -26.14
C HIS A 284 14.69 5.55 -27.08
N THR A 285 13.65 4.83 -26.70
CA THR A 285 13.08 3.76 -27.54
C THR A 285 12.51 4.37 -28.83
N GLN A 286 11.79 5.49 -28.74
CA GLN A 286 11.28 6.18 -29.91
C GLN A 286 12.40 6.67 -30.84
N GLN A 287 13.46 7.29 -30.29
CA GLN A 287 14.62 7.71 -31.06
C GLN A 287 15.36 6.52 -31.70
N THR A 288 15.42 5.38 -31.01
CA THR A 288 16.00 4.15 -31.55
C THR A 288 15.19 3.63 -32.74
N VAL A 289 13.86 3.68 -32.66
CA VAL A 289 12.98 3.33 -33.79
C VAL A 289 13.26 4.22 -34.99
N ASP A 290 13.40 5.53 -34.80
CA ASP A 290 13.69 6.47 -35.90
C ASP A 290 15.06 6.18 -36.55
N ASN A 291 16.09 5.91 -35.74
CA ASN A 291 17.42 5.52 -36.24
C ASN A 291 17.40 4.20 -37.02
N VAL A 292 16.61 3.23 -36.55
CA VAL A 292 16.42 1.95 -37.26
C VAL A 292 15.70 2.19 -38.58
N GLN A 293 14.65 3.01 -38.61
CA GLN A 293 13.96 3.39 -39.85
C GLN A 293 14.90 4.05 -40.85
N GLN A 294 15.75 4.97 -40.39
CA GLN A 294 16.76 5.60 -41.25
C GLN A 294 17.76 4.57 -41.78
N THR A 295 18.23 3.63 -40.95
CA THR A 295 19.13 2.55 -41.37
C THR A 295 18.50 1.69 -42.47
N VAL A 296 17.21 1.36 -42.34
CA VAL A 296 16.45 0.62 -43.37
C VAL A 296 16.39 1.43 -44.67
N ALA A 297 16.14 2.74 -44.60
CA ALA A 297 16.14 3.60 -45.79
C ALA A 297 17.51 3.61 -46.49
N THR A 298 18.60 3.74 -45.72
CA THR A 298 19.96 3.69 -46.27
C THR A 298 20.29 2.33 -46.87
N MET A 299 19.87 1.23 -46.24
CA MET A 299 20.01 -0.13 -46.78
C MET A 299 19.27 -0.29 -48.11
N ASN A 300 18.06 0.24 -48.23
CA ASN A 300 17.29 0.21 -49.48
C ASN A 300 18.00 0.99 -50.60
N GLN A 301 18.54 2.18 -50.29
CA GLN A 301 19.30 2.97 -51.26
C GLN A 301 20.61 2.27 -51.66
N MET A 302 21.29 1.62 -50.71
CA MET A 302 22.50 0.84 -50.99
C MET A 302 22.19 -0.36 -51.88
N ALA A 303 21.11 -1.09 -51.61
CA ALA A 303 20.65 -2.19 -52.46
C ALA A 303 20.36 -1.72 -53.89
N ALA A 304 19.72 -0.55 -54.04
CA ALA A 304 19.48 0.06 -55.35
C ALA A 304 20.80 0.42 -56.07
N SER A 305 21.76 1.03 -55.38
CA SER A 305 23.08 1.36 -55.94
C SER A 305 23.87 0.12 -56.33
N VAL A 306 23.84 -0.95 -55.53
CA VAL A 306 24.49 -2.23 -55.87
C VAL A 306 23.86 -2.83 -57.13
N LYS A 307 22.53 -2.79 -57.25
CA LYS A 307 21.81 -3.23 -58.45
C LYS A 307 22.17 -2.40 -59.68
N GLN A 308 22.25 -1.08 -59.54
CA GLN A 308 22.70 -0.16 -60.59
C GLN A 308 24.13 -0.47 -61.04
N ASN A 309 25.07 -0.62 -60.09
CA ASN A 309 26.47 -0.94 -60.39
C ASN A 309 26.60 -2.28 -61.12
N SER A 310 25.83 -3.29 -60.71
CA SER A 310 25.79 -4.59 -61.40
C SER A 310 25.31 -4.46 -62.84
N ALA A 311 24.25 -3.69 -63.08
CA ALA A 311 23.75 -3.42 -64.44
C ALA A 311 24.78 -2.68 -65.31
N THR A 312 25.45 -1.66 -64.76
CA THR A 312 26.51 -0.92 -65.45
C THR A 312 27.71 -1.80 -65.77
N ALA A 313 28.14 -2.66 -64.83
CA ALA A 313 29.21 -3.62 -65.07
C ALA A 313 28.86 -4.60 -66.21
N SER A 314 27.62 -5.11 -66.23
CA SER A 314 27.15 -5.97 -67.32
C SER A 314 27.08 -5.25 -68.67
N ALA A 315 26.70 -3.97 -68.69
CA ALA A 315 26.71 -3.16 -69.90
C ALA A 315 28.14 -2.88 -70.40
N ALA A 316 29.06 -2.57 -69.50
CA ALA A 316 30.47 -2.35 -69.81
C ALA A 316 31.14 -3.63 -70.35
N ASP A 317 30.81 -4.80 -69.79
CA ASP A 317 31.27 -6.10 -70.28
C ASP A 317 30.81 -6.34 -71.73
N LYS A 318 29.52 -6.13 -72.04
CA LYS A 318 29.00 -6.21 -73.42
C LYS A 318 29.70 -5.26 -74.39
N LEU A 319 29.94 -4.01 -73.96
CA LEU A 319 30.64 -3.04 -74.78
C LEU A 319 32.10 -3.45 -75.03
N SER A 320 32.75 -4.02 -74.02
CA SER A 320 34.13 -4.52 -74.10
C SER A 320 34.25 -5.70 -75.05
N ILE A 321 33.29 -6.64 -75.03
CA ILE A 321 33.18 -7.73 -76.01
C ILE A 321 33.02 -7.17 -77.42
N THR A 322 32.15 -6.17 -77.59
CA THR A 322 31.91 -5.54 -78.91
C THR A 322 33.17 -4.86 -79.45
N ALA A 323 33.86 -4.09 -78.60
CA ALA A 323 35.12 -3.43 -78.96
C ALA A 323 36.24 -4.43 -79.26
N SER A 324 36.34 -5.53 -78.48
CA SER A 324 37.28 -6.62 -78.73
C SER A 324 37.03 -7.29 -80.08
N ASN A 325 35.76 -7.60 -80.39
CA ASN A 325 35.38 -8.17 -81.70
C ASN A 325 35.73 -7.22 -82.86
N ALA A 326 35.47 -5.93 -82.70
CA ALA A 326 35.83 -4.92 -83.70
C ALA A 326 37.36 -4.82 -83.89
N ALA A 327 38.14 -4.91 -82.81
CA ALA A 327 39.60 -4.94 -82.89
C ALA A 327 40.12 -6.22 -83.58
N VAL A 328 39.50 -7.37 -83.34
CA VAL A 328 39.81 -8.63 -84.04
C VAL A 328 39.55 -8.49 -85.55
N GLN A 329 38.37 -7.99 -85.95
CA GLN A 329 38.07 -7.73 -87.36
C GLN A 329 39.02 -6.71 -87.99
N GLY A 330 39.35 -5.64 -87.28
CA GLY A 330 40.36 -4.67 -87.73
C GLY A 330 41.74 -5.30 -87.90
N GLY A 331 42.12 -6.22 -87.01
CA GLY A 331 43.34 -7.02 -87.12
C GLY A 331 43.36 -7.89 -88.39
N GLU A 332 42.27 -8.62 -88.68
CA GLU A 332 42.13 -9.41 -89.91
C GLU A 332 42.22 -8.55 -91.17
N ALA A 333 41.58 -7.38 -91.16
CA ALA A 333 41.68 -6.41 -92.24
C ALA A 333 43.12 -5.94 -92.43
N MET A 334 43.86 -5.68 -91.34
CA MET A 334 45.25 -5.26 -91.43
C MET A 334 46.19 -6.38 -91.89
N THR A 335 45.93 -7.64 -91.52
CA THR A 335 46.63 -8.80 -92.11
C THR A 335 46.42 -8.88 -93.62
N THR A 336 45.22 -8.56 -94.09
CA THR A 336 44.92 -8.49 -95.53
C THR A 336 45.73 -7.38 -96.20
N VAL A 337 45.82 -6.19 -95.57
CA VAL A 337 46.65 -5.07 -96.06
C VAL A 337 48.13 -5.45 -96.12
N ILE A 338 48.67 -6.09 -95.09
CA ILE A 338 50.07 -6.57 -95.07
C ILE A 338 50.31 -7.53 -96.23
N LYS A 339 49.42 -8.50 -96.45
CA LYS A 339 49.53 -9.43 -97.58
C LYS A 339 49.54 -8.71 -98.92
N THR A 340 48.67 -7.71 -99.11
CA THR A 340 48.70 -6.90 -100.34
C THR A 340 49.98 -6.07 -100.48
N MET A 341 50.59 -5.62 -99.39
CA MET A 341 51.87 -4.91 -99.43
C MET A 341 53.02 -5.85 -99.81
N ASP A 342 53.03 -7.09 -99.30
CA ASP A 342 53.99 -8.12 -99.71
C ASP A 342 53.83 -8.46 -101.20
N ASP A 343 52.58 -8.60 -101.69
CA ASP A 343 52.30 -8.86 -103.11
C ASP A 343 52.79 -7.69 -104.01
N ILE A 344 52.65 -6.43 -103.55
CA ILE A 344 53.18 -5.23 -104.22
C ILE A 344 54.71 -5.24 -104.21
N ALA A 345 55.34 -5.58 -103.08
CA ALA A 345 56.78 -5.67 -102.96
C ALA A 345 57.37 -6.73 -103.90
N ASP A 346 56.78 -7.93 -103.96
CA ASP A 346 57.18 -8.99 -104.90
C ASP A 346 57.02 -8.53 -106.36
N SER A 347 55.90 -7.88 -106.68
CA SER A 347 55.66 -7.30 -108.01
C SER A 347 56.71 -6.24 -108.37
N THR A 348 57.09 -5.39 -107.42
CA THR A 348 58.12 -4.36 -107.63
C THR A 348 59.51 -4.98 -107.82
N GLN A 349 59.85 -6.05 -107.09
CA GLN A 349 61.10 -6.79 -107.26
C GLN A 349 61.18 -7.47 -108.65
N ARG A 350 60.07 -8.05 -109.11
CA ARG A 350 59.99 -8.59 -110.48
C ARG A 350 60.19 -7.51 -111.54
N ILE A 351 59.56 -6.34 -111.36
CA ILE A 351 59.78 -5.18 -112.24
C ILE A 351 61.26 -4.78 -112.22
N GLY A 352 61.90 -4.73 -111.04
CA GLY A 352 63.33 -4.47 -110.88
C GLY A 352 64.22 -5.46 -111.64
N THR A 353 63.84 -6.74 -111.63
CA THR A 353 64.55 -7.78 -112.40
C THR A 353 64.38 -7.57 -113.90
N ILE A 354 63.19 -7.18 -114.35
CA ILE A 354 62.91 -6.84 -115.75
C ILE A 354 63.69 -5.58 -116.18
N THR A 355 63.73 -4.53 -115.36
CA THR A 355 64.51 -3.32 -115.69
C THR A 355 66.01 -3.60 -115.70
N SER A 356 66.53 -4.45 -114.81
CA SER A 356 67.92 -4.92 -114.88
C SER A 356 68.19 -5.67 -116.19
N LEU A 357 67.30 -6.60 -116.57
CA LEU A 357 67.41 -7.31 -117.85
C LEU A 357 67.35 -6.36 -119.05
N ILE A 358 66.47 -5.37 -119.03
CA ILE A 358 66.39 -4.33 -120.07
C ILE A 358 67.70 -3.52 -120.11
N ASN A 359 68.27 -3.15 -118.96
CA ASN A 359 69.54 -2.43 -118.88
C ASN A 359 70.70 -3.27 -119.41
N ASP A 360 70.74 -4.57 -119.11
CA ASP A 360 71.73 -5.50 -119.63
C ASP A 360 71.59 -5.67 -121.16
N ILE A 361 70.35 -5.76 -121.68
CA ILE A 361 70.07 -5.78 -123.13
C ILE A 361 70.50 -4.45 -123.77
N ALA A 362 70.21 -3.30 -123.14
CA ALA A 362 70.61 -1.99 -123.63
C ALA A 362 72.14 -1.83 -123.67
N PHE A 363 72.85 -2.33 -122.65
CA PHE A 363 74.32 -2.34 -122.62
C PHE A 363 74.91 -3.28 -123.68
N GLN A 364 74.35 -4.47 -123.88
CA GLN A 364 74.71 -5.36 -124.99
C GLN A 364 74.47 -4.69 -126.34
N THR A 365 73.35 -3.99 -126.50
CA THR A 365 73.01 -3.26 -127.73
C THR A 365 74.00 -2.12 -128.00
N ASN A 366 74.45 -1.41 -126.96
CA ASN A 366 75.46 -0.34 -127.06
C ASN A 366 76.89 -0.85 -127.32
N ILE A 367 77.19 -2.14 -127.08
CA ILE A 367 78.47 -2.77 -127.46
C ILE A 367 78.42 -3.33 -128.90
N LEU A 368 77.22 -3.59 -129.43
CA LEU A 368 76.98 -4.06 -130.80
C LEU A 368 76.85 -2.94 -131.84
N ALA A 369 76.64 -1.69 -131.40
CA ALA A 369 76.63 -0.48 -132.21
C ALA A 369 78.01 0.21 -132.14
#